data_AF-A0A973DAJ1-F1
#
_entry.id   AF-A0A973DAJ1-F1
#
_cell.length_a   1.000
_cell.length_b   1.000
_cell.length_c   1.000
_cell.angle_alpha   90.00
_cell.angle_beta   90.00
_cell.angle_gamma   90.00
#
_symmetry.space_group_name_H-M   'P 1'
#
loop_
_entity.id
_entity.type
_entity.pdbx_description
1 polymer ?
#
loop_
_entity_poly.entity_id
_entity_poly.type
_entity_poly.pdbx_seq_one_letter_code
_entity_poly.pdbx_strand_id
1 'polypeptide(L)' 'MKKELEQIVKPPIGLRPKWVSDKERLNEVRSAIVRYYDAELKIPVEWIEEYNQLIDSTKV' A
#
# COMPACT_ATOMS: atom_id res chain seq x y z
N MET A 1 1.89 23.79 43.63
CA MET A 1 1.48 22.43 43.24
C MET A 1 2.13 22.09 41.92
N LYS A 2 3.04 21.11 41.90
CA LYS A 2 3.59 20.58 40.65
C LYS A 2 2.53 19.63 40.09
N LYS A 3 1.96 19.97 38.94
CA LYS A 3 1.04 19.09 38.22
C LYS A 3 1.90 18.01 37.58
N GLU A 4 1.90 16.81 38.17
CA GLU A 4 2.54 15.65 37.58
C GLU A 4 1.89 15.43 36.21
N LEU A 5 2.69 15.42 35.14
CA LEU A 5 2.23 15.00 33.84
C LEU A 5 1.92 13.51 33.96
N GLU A 6 0.64 13.19 34.13
CA GLU A 6 0.15 11.82 33.93
C GLU A 6 0.70 11.34 32.58
N GLN A 7 1.57 10.33 32.61
CA GLN A 7 2.09 9.74 31.40
C GLN A 7 0.90 9.11 30.68
N ILE A 8 0.48 9.72 29.58
CA ILE A 8 -0.57 9.17 28.72
C ILE A 8 -0.01 7.89 28.12
N VAL A 9 -0.34 6.74 28.73
CA VAL A 9 0.02 5.42 28.22
C VAL A 9 -0.76 5.24 26.93
N LYS A 10 -0.05 5.38 25.79
CA LYS A 10 -0.65 5.10 24.49
C LYS A 10 -1.04 3.62 24.44
N PRO A 11 -2.20 3.29 23.84
CA PRO A 11 -2.54 1.90 23.61
C PRO A 11 -1.49 1.25 22.70
N PRO A 12 -1.35 -0.09 22.75
CA PRO A 12 -0.52 -0.82 21.81
C PRO A 12 -0.86 -0.45 20.37
N ILE A 13 0.16 -0.29 19.53
CA ILE A 13 -0.04 0.03 18.12
C ILE A 13 -0.70 -1.16 17.40
N GLY A 14 -1.82 -0.89 16.73
CA GLY A 14 -2.50 -1.88 15.89
C GLY A 14 -1.81 -2.09 14.55
N LEU A 15 -2.30 -3.05 13.77
CA LEU A 15 -1.81 -3.30 12.41
C LEU A 15 -2.59 -2.48 11.39
N ARG A 16 -1.89 -2.00 10.34
CA ARG A 16 -2.54 -1.40 9.17
C ARG A 16 -3.47 -2.43 8.53
N PRO A 17 -4.71 -2.08 8.18
CA PRO A 17 -5.60 -2.98 7.46
C PRO A 17 -5.00 -3.39 6.11
N LYS A 18 -5.16 -4.67 5.75
CA LYS A 18 -4.64 -5.22 4.49
C LYS A 18 -5.08 -4.41 3.27
N TRP A 19 -6.35 -4.01 3.19
CA TRP A 19 -6.89 -3.23 2.08
C TRP A 19 -6.19 -1.88 1.87
N VAL A 20 -5.65 -1.25 2.92
CA VAL A 20 -4.87 -0.01 2.79
C VAL A 20 -3.57 -0.31 2.08
N SER A 21 -2.85 -1.34 2.53
CA SER A 21 -1.59 -1.77 1.93
C SER A 21 -1.77 -2.23 0.49
N ASP A 22 -2.83 -3.00 0.21
CA ASP A 22 -3.13 -3.50 -1.14
C ASP A 22 -3.48 -2.33 -2.09
N LYS A 23 -4.20 -1.31 -1.59
CA LYS A 23 -4.52 -0.09 -2.37
C LYS A 23 -3.27 0.72 -2.69
N GLU A 24 -2.38 0.91 -1.70
CA GLU A 24 -1.10 1.61 -1.91
C GLU A 24 -0.26 0.85 -2.93
N ARG A 25 -0.14 -0.47 -2.77
CA ARG A 25 0.61 -1.33 -3.70
C ARG A 25 0.05 -1.30 -5.12
N LEU A 26 -1.27 -1.31 -5.28
CA LEU A 26 -1.92 -1.20 -6.58
C LEU A 26 -1.54 0.10 -7.31
N ASN A 27 -1.45 1.21 -6.58
CA ASN A 27 -1.03 2.49 -7.15
C ASN A 27 0.45 2.49 -7.54
N GLU A 28 1.31 1.84 -6.76
CA GLU A 28 2.73 1.67 -7.09
C GLU A 28 2.91 0.88 -8.38
N VAL A 29 2.23 -0.28 -8.49
CA VAL A 29 2.30 -1.16 -9.66
C VAL A 29 1.80 -0.42 -10.91
N ARG A 30 0.65 0.26 -10.83
CA ARG A 30 0.14 1.12 -11.93
C ARG A 30 1.16 2.16 -12.37
N SER A 31 1.75 2.86 -11.40
CA SER A 31 2.72 3.91 -11.70
C SER A 31 4.00 3.36 -12.34
N ALA A 32 4.44 2.17 -11.92
CA ALA A 32 5.60 1.51 -12.50
C ALA A 32 5.36 1.07 -13.94
N ILE A 33 4.18 0.48 -14.22
CA ILE A 33 3.74 0.10 -15.56
C ILE A 33 3.73 1.32 -16.49
N VAL A 34 3.13 2.44 -16.05
CA VAL A 34 3.07 3.68 -16.85
C VAL A 34 4.48 4.19 -17.18
N ARG A 35 5.39 4.27 -16.20
CA ARG A 35 6.77 4.71 -16.46
C ARG A 35 7.49 3.83 -17.49
N TYR A 36 7.28 2.51 -17.46
CA TYR A 36 7.90 1.59 -18.41
C TYR A 36 7.29 1.72 -19.79
N TYR A 37 5.97 1.87 -19.86
CA TYR A 37 5.25 2.14 -21.10
C TYR A 37 5.75 3.43 -21.77
N ASP A 38 5.83 4.53 -21.01
CA ASP A 38 6.28 5.84 -21.52
C ASP A 38 7.75 5.83 -21.99
N ALA A 39 8.58 4.96 -21.41
CA ALA A 39 9.98 4.78 -21.78
C ALA A 39 10.19 3.73 -22.89
N GLU A 40 9.12 3.20 -23.48
CA GLU A 40 9.14 2.12 -24.48
C GLU A 40 9.90 0.85 -24.01
N LEU A 41 9.84 0.58 -22.70
CA LEU A 41 10.49 -0.58 -22.08
C LEU A 41 9.52 -1.76 -21.99
N LYS A 42 10.08 -2.98 -22.07
CA LYS A 42 9.32 -4.20 -21.81
C LYS A 42 8.82 -4.20 -20.37
N ILE A 43 7.50 -4.21 -20.21
CA ILE A 43 6.85 -4.35 -18.91
C ILE A 43 7.01 -5.80 -18.41
N PRO A 44 7.51 -6.03 -17.19
CA PRO A 44 7.55 -7.37 -16.59
C PRO A 44 6.15 -8.00 -16.46
N VAL A 45 6.02 -9.28 -16.79
CA VAL A 45 4.73 -9.99 -16.74
C VAL A 45 4.21 -10.12 -15.31
N GLU A 46 5.13 -10.26 -14.36
CA GLU A 46 4.88 -10.39 -12.93
C GLU A 46 4.17 -9.15 -12.37
N TRP A 47 4.42 -7.96 -12.93
CA TRP A 47 3.73 -6.72 -12.54
C TRP A 47 2.28 -6.70 -13.02
N ILE A 48 2.02 -7.27 -14.21
CA ILE A 48 0.66 -7.40 -14.74
C ILE A 48 -0.12 -8.43 -13.92
N GLU A 49 0.51 -9.55 -13.57
CA GLU A 49 -0.08 -10.58 -12.70
C GLU A 49 -0.42 -10.01 -11.32
N GLU A 50 0.52 -9.28 -10.70
CA GLU A 50 0.30 -8.62 -9.41
C GLU A 50 -0.83 -7.58 -9.48
N TYR A 51 -0.87 -6.76 -10.54
CA TYR A 51 -1.97 -5.82 -10.78
C TYR A 51 -3.33 -6.54 -10.81
N ASN A 52 -3.44 -7.64 -11.56
CA ASN A 52 -4.67 -8.41 -11.67
C ASN A 52 -5.09 -9.01 -10.32
N GLN A 53 -4.14 -9.59 -9.58
CA GLN A 53 -4.38 -10.14 -8.24
C GLN A 53 -4.90 -9.08 -7.26
N LEU A 54 -4.32 -7.88 -7.27
CA LEU A 54 -4.74 -6.77 -6.41
C LEU A 54 -6.14 -6.26 -6.78
N ILE A 55 -6.46 -6.20 -8.07
CA ILE A 55 -7.81 -5.83 -8.54
C ILE A 55 -8.85 -6.85 -8.08
N ASP A 56 -8.58 -8.14 -8.26
CA ASP A 56 -9.53 -9.19 -7.86
C ASP A 56 -9.70 -9.25 -6.34
N SER A 57 -8.64 -9.00 -5.58
CA SER A 57 -8.70 -8.89 -4.11
C SER A 57 -9.50 -7.67 -3.61
N THR A 58 -9.66 -6.65 -4.44
CA THR A 58 -10.44 -5.43 -4.11
C THR A 58 -11.92 -5.57 -4.49
N LYS A 59 -12.28 -6.56 -5.32
CA LYS A 59 -13.67 -6.88 -5.65
C LYS A 59 -14.29 -7.75 -4.54
N VAL A 60 -14.58 -7.15 -3.39
CA VAL A 60 -15.41 -7.74 -2.33
C VAL A 60 -16.55 -6.79 -2.01
#